data_AF-F8NYI3-F1
#
_entry.id   AF-F8NYI3-F1
#
_cell.length_a   1.000
_cell.length_b   1.000
_cell.length_c   1.000
_cell.angle_alpha   90.00
_cell.angle_beta   90.00
_cell.angle_gamma   90.00
#
_symmetry.space_group_name_H-M   'P 1'
#
loop_
_entity.id
_entity.type
_entity.pdbx_description
1 polymer ?
#
loop_
_entity_poly.entity_id
_entity_poly.type
_entity_poly.pdbx_seq_one_letter_code
_entity_poly.pdbx_strand_id
1 'polypeptide(L)'
;MTSLFRSAYKQQSERKAQSTMSCDHCTKGSLLPGDPTGAISDIDSAYLAPGPDNADNANNRAIVLLTDAFGLPLKNSKIIADTLSKQLACDVWVPDIFNGYPLLPVEGMVELMPDRAGVQMSLWNKFKLVFKFLPRIPAFYRSRPAVVDARTIQFVNKIREQKKYDKIGAVGYCYGGSIAARVGSANVLDSIVICHPGPLSDAQINAINIPAAWALAEEDMGISLEMCNQFEALFAAREGKDNYVEYEFVDYKGTAHGFAARPNLSIPNVKEGFEKAIEQTIAWFDKTIPGQA
;
A
#
# COMPACT_ATOMS: atom_id res chain seq x y z
N MET A 1 -0.17 59.96 0.62
CA MET A 1 0.06 59.07 -0.55
C MET A 1 0.78 57.75 -0.21
N THR A 2 1.07 57.45 1.06
CA THR A 2 1.90 56.27 1.44
C THR A 2 1.10 55.03 1.86
N SER A 3 -0.22 55.16 2.08
CA SER A 3 -1.09 54.08 2.55
C SER A 3 -1.67 53.23 1.40
N LEU A 4 -2.03 53.85 0.27
CA LEU A 4 -2.60 53.15 -0.89
C LEU A 4 -1.57 52.28 -1.64
N PHE A 5 -0.29 52.68 -1.65
CA PHE A 5 0.79 51.90 -2.27
C PHE A 5 1.15 50.61 -1.51
N ARG A 6 0.98 50.57 -0.17
CA ARG A 6 1.22 49.35 0.63
C ARG A 6 0.15 48.28 0.39
N SER A 7 -1.09 48.69 0.11
CA SER A 7 -2.20 47.76 -0.11
C SER A 7 -2.09 47.01 -1.45
N ALA A 8 -1.66 47.71 -2.52
CA ALA A 8 -1.49 47.11 -3.83
C ALA A 8 -0.32 46.11 -3.88
N TYR A 9 0.77 46.39 -3.16
CA TYR A 9 1.93 45.50 -3.09
C TYR A 9 1.61 44.19 -2.34
N LYS A 10 0.81 44.27 -1.28
CA LYS A 10 0.40 43.10 -0.48
C LYS A 10 -0.56 42.19 -1.25
N GLN A 11 -1.54 42.78 -1.96
CA GLN A 11 -2.44 42.01 -2.84
C GLN A 11 -1.72 41.39 -4.05
N GLN A 12 -0.68 42.03 -4.58
CA GLN A 12 0.10 41.48 -5.70
C GLN A 12 1.06 40.38 -5.25
N SER A 13 1.60 40.46 -4.01
CA SER A 13 2.36 39.35 -3.41
C SER A 13 1.46 38.16 -3.03
N GLU A 14 0.24 38.41 -2.57
CA GLU A 14 -0.74 37.38 -2.22
C GLU A 14 -1.28 36.67 -3.48
N ARG A 15 -1.55 37.41 -4.58
CA ARG A 15 -1.92 36.80 -5.87
C ARG A 15 -0.78 36.04 -6.54
N LYS A 16 0.48 36.46 -6.37
CA LYS A 16 1.65 35.68 -6.82
C LYS A 16 1.88 34.43 -5.98
N ALA A 17 1.61 34.48 -4.66
CA ALA A 17 1.70 33.30 -3.79
C ALA A 17 0.61 32.26 -4.10
N GLN A 18 -0.56 32.69 -4.59
CA GLN A 18 -1.67 31.79 -4.95
C GLN A 18 -1.55 31.21 -6.38
N SER A 19 -0.65 31.75 -7.22
CA SER A 19 -0.51 31.39 -8.64
C SER A 19 0.66 30.43 -8.94
N THR A 20 1.43 30.00 -7.95
CA THR A 20 2.56 29.06 -8.15
C THR A 20 2.64 27.99 -7.05
N MET A 21 1.49 27.54 -6.53
CA MET A 21 1.39 26.25 -5.82
C MET A 21 0.83 25.16 -6.75
N SER A 22 1.26 25.13 -8.02
CA SER A 22 1.22 23.88 -8.75
C SER A 22 2.36 23.03 -8.22
N CYS A 23 2.01 21.95 -7.54
CA CYS A 23 2.90 20.96 -6.99
C CYS A 23 3.84 20.40 -8.08
N ASP A 24 5.03 21.01 -8.24
CA ASP A 24 6.08 20.56 -9.16
C ASP A 24 6.62 19.15 -8.83
N HIS A 25 6.19 18.58 -7.69
CA HIS A 25 6.42 17.20 -7.29
C HIS A 25 5.27 16.23 -7.63
N CYS A 26 4.05 16.72 -7.90
CA CYS A 26 2.95 15.86 -8.40
C CYS A 26 3.18 15.46 -9.86
N THR A 27 3.80 16.34 -10.66
CA THR A 27 4.09 16.09 -12.07
C THR A 27 5.28 15.16 -12.30
N LYS A 28 6.09 14.89 -11.27
CA LYS A 28 7.23 13.96 -11.32
C LYS A 28 6.90 12.53 -10.85
N GLY A 29 5.62 12.16 -10.89
CA GLY A 29 5.21 10.82 -11.29
C GLY A 29 5.27 9.72 -10.24
N SER A 30 5.07 10.03 -8.96
CA SER A 30 4.94 8.95 -7.95
C SER A 30 4.19 9.34 -6.68
N LEU A 31 3.96 10.63 -6.41
CA LEU A 31 3.09 11.07 -5.32
C LEU A 31 1.66 11.23 -5.82
N LEU A 32 0.71 10.66 -5.08
CA LEU A 32 -0.71 10.80 -5.41
C LEU A 32 -1.18 12.25 -5.19
N PRO A 33 -2.08 12.76 -6.04
CA PRO A 33 -2.68 14.07 -5.87
C PRO A 33 -3.62 14.11 -4.67
N GLY A 34 -3.86 15.31 -4.16
CA GLY A 34 -4.68 15.52 -2.96
C GLY A 34 -3.90 15.33 -1.65
N ASP A 35 -4.63 15.54 -0.56
CA ASP A 35 -4.17 15.45 0.80
C ASP A 35 -4.97 14.38 1.56
N PRO A 36 -4.33 13.66 2.51
CA PRO A 36 -5.03 12.68 3.34
C PRO A 36 -6.17 13.32 4.17
N THR A 37 -7.31 12.65 4.30
CA THR A 37 -8.52 13.15 4.98
C THR A 37 -8.80 12.50 6.34
N GLY A 38 -8.21 11.34 6.61
CA GLY A 38 -8.18 10.69 7.92
C GLY A 38 -7.21 11.35 8.91
N ALA A 39 -6.96 10.68 10.02
CA ALA A 39 -6.18 11.21 11.14
C ALA A 39 -5.23 10.18 11.75
N ILE A 40 -4.18 10.65 12.45
CA ILE A 40 -3.38 9.78 13.31
C ILE A 40 -4.20 9.45 14.55
N SER A 41 -4.39 8.16 14.80
CA SER A 41 -5.12 7.60 15.92
C SER A 41 -4.22 7.42 17.14
N ASP A 42 -4.81 7.45 18.33
CA ASP A 42 -4.13 7.13 19.58
C ASP A 42 -3.74 5.63 19.67
N ILE A 43 -4.33 4.78 18.83
CA ILE A 43 -3.96 3.36 18.73
C ILE A 43 -2.67 3.24 17.92
N ASP A 44 -1.55 3.04 18.62
CA ASP A 44 -0.23 2.79 18.06
C ASP A 44 0.25 3.85 17.04
N SER A 45 -0.26 5.09 17.15
CA SER A 45 0.02 6.16 16.17
C SER A 45 -0.28 5.77 14.72
N ALA A 46 -1.19 4.81 14.52
CA ALA A 46 -1.64 4.39 13.21
C ALA A 46 -2.48 5.49 12.55
N TYR A 47 -2.39 5.63 11.24
CA TYR A 47 -3.33 6.47 10.51
C TYR A 47 -4.67 5.74 10.36
N LEU A 48 -5.78 6.41 10.63
CA LEU A 48 -7.13 5.91 10.47
C LEU A 48 -7.86 6.78 9.44
N ALA A 49 -8.30 6.15 8.35
CA ALA A 49 -9.37 6.65 7.51
C ALA A 49 -10.70 6.05 8.02
N PRO A 50 -11.56 6.85 8.67
CA PRO A 50 -12.78 6.33 9.26
C PRO A 50 -13.84 6.04 8.19
N GLY A 51 -14.52 4.90 8.33
CA GLY A 51 -15.75 4.62 7.61
C GLY A 51 -16.93 5.47 8.11
N PRO A 52 -18.11 5.36 7.50
CA PRO A 52 -19.32 6.01 8.01
C PRO A 52 -19.68 5.48 9.41
N ASP A 53 -20.11 6.39 10.29
CA ASP A 53 -20.59 6.07 11.64
C ASP A 53 -21.93 5.30 11.56
N ASN A 54 -21.87 3.96 11.52
CA ASN A 54 -23.06 3.12 11.55
C ASN A 54 -23.27 2.59 12.99
N ALA A 55 -24.27 3.15 13.67
CA ALA A 55 -24.63 2.82 15.05
C ALA A 55 -25.15 1.38 15.26
N ASP A 56 -25.48 0.67 14.17
CA ASP A 56 -26.11 -0.65 14.17
C ASP A 56 -25.15 -1.74 13.63
N ASN A 57 -24.11 -2.05 14.42
CA ASN A 57 -23.01 -2.97 14.05
C ASN A 57 -23.41 -4.45 14.06
N ALA A 58 -24.01 -4.93 12.97
CA ALA A 58 -24.04 -6.34 12.61
C ALA A 58 -23.21 -6.56 11.33
N ASN A 59 -21.96 -7.06 11.41
CA ASN A 59 -20.96 -7.15 10.33
C ASN A 59 -20.05 -5.91 10.20
N ASN A 60 -19.41 -5.55 11.31
CA ASN A 60 -18.41 -4.49 11.37
C ASN A 60 -17.09 -4.98 10.78
N ARG A 61 -16.73 -4.52 9.57
CA ARG A 61 -15.45 -4.87 8.91
C ARG A 61 -14.44 -3.72 8.98
N ALA A 62 -13.16 -4.06 8.90
CA ALA A 62 -12.09 -3.09 8.69
C ALA A 62 -11.02 -3.62 7.74
N ILE A 63 -10.24 -2.72 7.16
CA ILE A 63 -9.07 -3.06 6.34
C ILE A 63 -7.80 -2.54 7.01
N VAL A 64 -6.73 -3.32 6.97
CA VAL A 64 -5.38 -2.89 7.33
C VAL A 64 -4.54 -2.72 6.08
N LEU A 65 -4.09 -1.50 5.81
CA LEU A 65 -3.17 -1.18 4.73
C LEU A 65 -1.73 -1.25 5.23
N LEU A 66 -0.98 -2.22 4.73
CA LEU A 66 0.43 -2.43 5.06
C LEU A 66 1.30 -1.68 4.04
N THR A 67 2.03 -0.69 4.53
CA THR A 67 2.81 0.24 3.69
C THR A 67 3.96 -0.45 2.95
N ASP A 68 4.42 0.20 1.89
CA ASP A 68 5.70 -0.14 1.27
C ASP A 68 6.89 0.24 2.16
N ALA A 69 8.12 0.09 1.63
CA ALA A 69 9.36 0.34 2.35
C ALA A 69 9.54 1.78 2.88
N PHE A 70 8.72 2.74 2.43
CA PHE A 70 8.78 4.14 2.87
C PHE A 70 7.96 4.42 4.13
N GLY A 71 7.02 3.53 4.48
CA GLY A 71 6.22 3.65 5.70
C GLY A 71 5.19 4.78 5.68
N LEU A 72 4.67 5.11 6.86
CA LEU A 72 3.72 6.22 7.08
C LEU A 72 4.18 7.61 6.60
N PRO A 73 5.48 7.94 6.53
CA PRO A 73 5.92 9.20 5.92
C PRO A 73 5.48 9.38 4.46
N LEU A 74 5.32 8.29 3.70
CA LEU A 74 4.81 8.37 2.34
C LEU A 74 3.29 8.60 2.35
N LYS A 75 2.87 9.82 1.96
CA LYS A 75 1.46 10.22 1.98
C LYS A 75 0.53 9.34 1.13
N ASN A 76 1.03 8.66 0.10
CA ASN A 76 0.23 7.84 -0.79
C ASN A 76 -0.53 6.74 -0.05
N SER A 77 0.10 6.11 0.94
CA SER A 77 -0.53 5.06 1.75
C SER A 77 -1.81 5.56 2.44
N LYS A 78 -1.81 6.81 2.89
CA LYS A 78 -2.95 7.47 3.54
C LYS A 78 -4.03 7.84 2.54
N ILE A 79 -3.67 8.38 1.38
CA ILE A 79 -4.61 8.70 0.28
C ILE A 79 -5.31 7.42 -0.23
N ILE A 80 -4.56 6.32 -0.37
CA ILE A 80 -5.13 5.02 -0.73
C ILE A 80 -6.08 4.54 0.38
N ALA A 81 -5.69 4.66 1.65
CA ALA A 81 -6.56 4.30 2.77
C ALA A 81 -7.87 5.09 2.77
N ASP A 82 -7.82 6.40 2.53
CA ASP A 82 -9.02 7.25 2.42
C ASP A 82 -9.92 6.81 1.26
N THR A 83 -9.31 6.46 0.12
CA THR A 83 -10.03 5.96 -1.06
C THR A 83 -10.73 4.63 -0.75
N LEU A 84 -10.01 3.68 -0.15
CA LEU A 84 -10.57 2.38 0.23
C LEU A 84 -11.68 2.54 1.28
N SER A 85 -11.47 3.38 2.29
CA SER A 85 -12.46 3.63 3.34
C SER A 85 -13.76 4.18 2.78
N LYS A 86 -13.66 5.14 1.86
CA LYS A 86 -14.82 5.73 1.18
C LYS A 86 -15.55 4.71 0.30
N GLN A 87 -14.83 3.90 -0.46
CA GLN A 87 -15.41 2.97 -1.44
C GLN A 87 -15.97 1.70 -0.77
N LEU A 88 -15.31 1.19 0.27
CA LEU A 88 -15.73 0.01 1.02
C LEU A 88 -16.66 0.33 2.21
N ALA A 89 -16.89 1.62 2.47
CA ALA A 89 -17.69 2.12 3.60
C ALA A 89 -17.25 1.49 4.94
N CYS A 90 -15.95 1.46 5.21
CA CYS A 90 -15.40 0.87 6.42
C CYS A 90 -14.12 1.58 6.90
N ASP A 91 -13.71 1.28 8.13
CA ASP A 91 -12.46 1.79 8.68
C ASP A 91 -11.26 1.18 7.95
N VAL A 92 -10.31 2.04 7.56
CA VAL A 92 -9.02 1.62 6.99
C VAL A 92 -7.89 2.13 7.86
N TRP A 93 -7.12 1.20 8.39
CA TRP A 93 -5.99 1.44 9.28
C TRP A 93 -4.67 1.32 8.53
N VAL A 94 -3.77 2.27 8.73
CA VAL A 94 -2.38 2.19 8.26
C VAL A 94 -1.48 2.19 9.50
N PRO A 95 -1.03 1.01 9.99
CA PRO A 95 -0.12 0.94 11.13
C PRO A 95 1.30 1.37 10.75
N ASP A 96 2.04 1.89 11.73
CA ASP A 96 3.49 2.06 11.60
C ASP A 96 4.22 0.73 11.78
N ILE A 97 4.22 -0.09 10.73
CA ILE A 97 4.89 -1.40 10.73
C ILE A 97 6.40 -1.32 11.03
N PHE A 98 7.00 -0.14 10.85
CA PHE A 98 8.43 0.10 11.08
C PHE A 98 8.75 0.77 12.43
N ASN A 99 7.74 1.10 13.24
CA ASN A 99 7.89 1.70 14.57
C ASN A 99 8.80 2.95 14.54
N GLY A 100 8.53 3.87 13.62
CA GLY A 100 9.23 5.14 13.44
C GLY A 100 10.49 5.06 12.57
N TYR A 101 10.90 3.87 12.12
CA TYR A 101 12.15 3.67 11.38
C TYR A 101 11.94 3.00 10.02
N PRO A 102 11.32 3.69 9.03
CA PRO A 102 11.10 3.13 7.70
C PRO A 102 12.40 2.70 7.03
N LEU A 103 12.29 1.71 6.14
CA LEU A 103 13.45 1.10 5.47
C LEU A 103 14.15 2.11 4.57
N LEU A 104 13.37 2.92 3.87
CA LEU A 104 13.85 3.90 2.89
C LEU A 104 13.23 5.29 3.17
N PRO A 105 14.00 6.38 2.98
CA PRO A 105 13.43 7.73 2.97
C PRO A 105 12.65 7.99 1.68
N VAL A 106 11.60 8.80 1.74
CA VAL A 106 10.79 9.14 0.56
C VAL A 106 11.62 9.91 -0.48
N GLU A 107 12.45 10.85 -0.02
CA GLU A 107 13.19 11.78 -0.86
C GLU A 107 14.29 11.08 -1.67
N GLY A 108 14.24 11.24 -3.00
CA GLY A 108 15.28 10.81 -3.94
C GLY A 108 15.48 9.30 -4.06
N MET A 109 14.59 8.49 -3.49
CA MET A 109 14.58 7.03 -3.67
C MET A 109 13.61 6.60 -4.76
N VAL A 110 12.45 7.24 -4.78
CA VAL A 110 11.37 6.98 -5.74
C VAL A 110 11.83 7.21 -7.19
N GLU A 111 12.68 8.22 -7.43
CA GLU A 111 13.23 8.56 -8.74
C GLU A 111 14.28 7.57 -9.27
N LEU A 112 14.78 6.66 -8.43
CA LEU A 112 15.80 5.68 -8.82
C LEU A 112 15.22 4.38 -9.35
N MET A 113 13.93 4.15 -9.14
CA MET A 113 13.23 2.92 -9.52
C MET A 113 12.52 3.10 -10.87
N PRO A 114 12.34 2.04 -11.66
CA PRO A 114 11.53 2.09 -12.87
C PRO A 114 10.09 2.52 -12.55
N ASP A 115 9.52 3.35 -13.42
CA ASP A 115 8.14 3.85 -13.29
C ASP A 115 7.17 3.14 -14.23
N ARG A 116 7.66 2.30 -15.15
CA ARG A 116 6.90 1.48 -16.11
C ARG A 116 7.69 0.27 -16.59
N ALA A 117 7.00 -0.70 -17.20
CA ALA A 117 7.64 -1.80 -17.91
C ALA A 117 8.49 -1.30 -19.10
N GLY A 118 9.53 -2.06 -19.43
CA GLY A 118 10.49 -1.77 -20.50
C GLY A 118 11.58 -0.77 -20.11
N VAL A 119 11.53 -0.21 -18.88
CA VAL A 119 12.54 0.73 -18.38
C VAL A 119 13.46 0.02 -17.39
N GLN A 120 14.67 -0.30 -17.83
CA GLN A 120 15.65 -0.90 -16.95
C GLN A 120 16.41 0.16 -16.14
N MET A 121 16.70 -0.15 -14.87
CA MET A 121 17.61 0.68 -14.09
C MET A 121 19.01 0.65 -14.69
N SER A 122 19.58 1.85 -14.94
CA SER A 122 20.98 1.97 -15.33
C SER A 122 21.91 1.39 -14.27
N LEU A 123 23.11 0.93 -14.67
CA LEU A 123 24.14 0.45 -13.74
C LEU A 123 24.49 1.49 -12.67
N TRP A 124 24.48 2.77 -13.05
CA TRP A 124 24.70 3.88 -12.12
C TRP A 124 23.58 4.04 -11.10
N ASN A 125 22.31 3.89 -11.50
CA ASN A 125 21.19 3.92 -10.57
C ASN A 125 21.20 2.70 -9.65
N LYS A 126 21.55 1.51 -10.16
CA LYS A 126 21.79 0.30 -9.34
C LYS A 126 22.86 0.55 -8.28
N PHE A 127 23.99 1.12 -8.69
CA PHE A 127 25.08 1.48 -7.78
C PHE A 127 24.62 2.49 -6.71
N LYS A 128 23.97 3.59 -7.10
CA LYS A 128 23.39 4.56 -6.16
C LYS A 128 22.43 3.91 -5.17
N LEU A 129 21.59 3.00 -5.64
CA LEU A 129 20.64 2.28 -4.81
C LEU A 129 21.38 1.49 -3.73
N VAL A 130 22.39 0.70 -4.09
CA VAL A 130 23.21 -0.06 -3.12
C VAL A 130 23.82 0.87 -2.06
N PHE A 131 24.42 2.00 -2.45
CA PHE A 131 25.00 2.95 -1.51
C PHE A 131 23.97 3.61 -0.59
N LYS A 132 22.73 3.78 -1.04
CA LYS A 132 21.65 4.29 -0.20
C LYS A 132 21.04 3.22 0.72
N PHE A 133 21.12 1.93 0.36
CA PHE A 133 20.67 0.81 1.19
C PHE A 133 21.66 0.44 2.29
N LEU A 134 22.97 0.55 2.05
CA LEU A 134 24.02 0.21 3.02
C LEU A 134 23.84 0.87 4.40
N PRO A 135 23.63 2.20 4.52
CA PRO A 135 23.39 2.84 5.83
C PRO A 135 22.05 2.44 6.47
N ARG A 136 21.17 1.79 5.72
CA ARG A 136 19.83 1.37 6.16
C ARG A 136 19.78 -0.07 6.67
N ILE A 137 20.88 -0.84 6.60
CA ILE A 137 20.96 -2.20 7.17
C ILE A 137 20.37 -2.29 8.59
N PRO A 138 20.63 -1.36 9.53
CA PRO A 138 20.02 -1.43 10.86
C PRO A 138 18.49 -1.27 10.86
N ALA A 139 17.91 -0.56 9.89
CA ALA A 139 16.46 -0.46 9.72
C ALA A 139 15.88 -1.78 9.17
N PHE A 140 16.55 -2.39 8.18
CA PHE A 140 16.18 -3.72 7.68
C PHE A 140 16.25 -4.80 8.76
N TYR A 141 17.27 -4.80 9.63
CA TYR A 141 17.37 -5.77 10.72
C TYR A 141 16.25 -5.60 11.78
N ARG A 142 15.93 -4.35 12.13
CA ARG A 142 14.83 -3.99 13.06
C ARG A 142 13.45 -4.27 12.50
N SER A 143 13.37 -4.43 11.18
CA SER A 143 12.13 -4.66 10.45
C SER A 143 12.13 -6.02 9.77
N ARG A 144 13.02 -6.96 10.15
CA ARG A 144 13.06 -8.32 9.58
C ARG A 144 11.69 -9.01 9.72
N PRO A 145 11.35 -10.00 8.87
CA PRO A 145 10.04 -10.66 8.83
C PRO A 145 9.44 -10.97 10.20
N ALA A 146 10.16 -11.71 11.04
CA ALA A 146 9.68 -12.09 12.39
C ALA A 146 9.26 -10.92 13.29
N VAL A 147 9.81 -9.72 13.07
CA VAL A 147 9.49 -8.52 13.85
C VAL A 147 8.27 -7.80 13.28
N VAL A 148 8.24 -7.54 11.97
CA VAL A 148 7.12 -6.81 11.35
C VAL A 148 5.85 -7.65 11.29
N ASP A 149 5.97 -8.96 11.12
CA ASP A 149 4.84 -9.89 11.12
C ASP A 149 4.21 -9.92 12.52
N ALA A 150 5.02 -10.01 13.58
CA ALA A 150 4.56 -9.96 14.96
C ALA A 150 3.88 -8.63 15.31
N ARG A 151 4.45 -7.48 14.90
CA ARG A 151 3.83 -6.16 15.08
C ARG A 151 2.49 -6.07 14.36
N THR A 152 2.42 -6.58 13.13
CA THR A 152 1.19 -6.57 12.33
C THR A 152 0.10 -7.39 13.01
N ILE A 153 0.41 -8.61 13.46
CA ILE A 153 -0.51 -9.49 14.18
C ILE A 153 -0.99 -8.83 15.48
N GLN A 154 -0.08 -8.23 16.25
CA GLN A 154 -0.42 -7.51 17.48
C GLN A 154 -1.36 -6.33 17.22
N PHE A 155 -1.09 -5.54 16.18
CA PHE A 155 -1.94 -4.41 15.79
C PHE A 155 -3.34 -4.87 15.38
N VAL A 156 -3.44 -5.89 14.51
CA VAL A 156 -4.72 -6.45 14.05
C VAL A 156 -5.56 -6.94 15.22
N ASN A 157 -4.96 -7.69 16.15
CA ASN A 157 -5.67 -8.16 17.35
C ASN A 157 -6.13 -6.99 18.24
N LYS A 158 -5.30 -5.97 18.41
CA LYS A 158 -5.63 -4.78 19.21
C LYS A 158 -6.82 -4.03 18.64
N ILE A 159 -6.83 -3.74 17.34
CA ILE A 159 -7.97 -3.02 16.72
C ILE A 159 -9.22 -3.88 16.72
N ARG A 160 -9.10 -5.20 16.50
CA ARG A 160 -10.23 -6.14 16.57
C ARG A 160 -10.90 -6.07 17.94
N GLU A 161 -10.12 -6.11 19.01
CA GLU A 161 -10.64 -6.07 20.38
C GLU A 161 -11.23 -4.72 20.75
N GLN A 162 -10.56 -3.61 20.41
CA GLN A 162 -10.97 -2.27 20.84
C GLN A 162 -12.16 -1.72 20.02
N LYS A 163 -12.20 -2.04 18.72
CA LYS A 163 -13.24 -1.55 17.79
C LYS A 163 -14.34 -2.57 17.51
N LYS A 164 -14.20 -3.80 18.02
CA LYS A 164 -15.17 -4.89 17.86
C LYS A 164 -15.46 -5.18 16.38
N TYR A 165 -14.39 -5.31 15.58
CA TYR A 165 -14.52 -5.75 14.19
C TYR A 165 -14.79 -7.26 14.13
N ASP A 166 -15.77 -7.65 13.33
CA ASP A 166 -16.10 -9.05 13.03
C ASP A 166 -15.14 -9.64 12.00
N LYS A 167 -14.78 -8.82 11.00
CA LYS A 167 -13.93 -9.20 9.87
C LYS A 167 -12.83 -8.17 9.65
N ILE A 168 -11.59 -8.64 9.43
CA ILE A 168 -10.47 -7.75 9.10
C ILE A 168 -9.75 -8.26 7.86
N GLY A 169 -9.74 -7.45 6.81
CA GLY A 169 -8.91 -7.67 5.64
C GLY A 169 -7.56 -6.95 5.74
N ALA A 170 -6.57 -7.35 4.94
CA ALA A 170 -5.35 -6.56 4.78
C ALA A 170 -4.94 -6.42 3.32
N VAL A 171 -4.58 -5.21 2.91
CA VAL A 171 -3.93 -4.94 1.61
C VAL A 171 -2.51 -4.51 1.86
N GLY A 172 -1.55 -5.14 1.18
CA GLY A 172 -0.13 -4.87 1.37
C GLY A 172 0.57 -4.47 0.09
N TYR A 173 1.44 -3.47 0.17
CA TYR A 173 2.21 -2.96 -0.98
C TYR A 173 3.71 -3.24 -0.80
N CYS A 174 4.37 -3.82 -1.81
CA CYS A 174 5.82 -4.08 -1.77
C CYS A 174 6.21 -4.87 -0.51
N TYR A 175 6.93 -4.24 0.43
CA TYR A 175 7.29 -4.83 1.70
C TYR A 175 6.06 -5.26 2.52
N GLY A 176 5.02 -4.41 2.53
CA GLY A 176 3.71 -4.71 3.11
C GLY A 176 2.99 -5.86 2.41
N GLY A 177 3.17 -6.03 1.10
CA GLY A 177 2.61 -7.16 0.34
C GLY A 177 3.22 -8.49 0.80
N SER A 178 4.55 -8.52 1.00
CA SER A 178 5.19 -9.69 1.57
C SER A 178 4.79 -9.95 3.02
N ILE A 179 4.50 -8.91 3.82
CA ILE A 179 3.93 -9.08 5.17
C ILE A 179 2.55 -9.73 5.06
N ALA A 180 1.64 -9.18 4.25
CA ALA A 180 0.29 -9.71 4.05
C ALA A 180 0.31 -11.21 3.70
N ALA A 181 1.17 -11.62 2.77
CA ALA A 181 1.36 -13.02 2.41
C ALA A 181 1.82 -13.88 3.60
N ARG A 182 2.82 -13.42 4.38
CA ARG A 182 3.35 -14.18 5.52
C ARG A 182 2.38 -14.28 6.70
N VAL A 183 1.57 -13.25 6.94
CA VAL A 183 0.56 -13.28 8.00
C VAL A 183 -0.77 -13.90 7.56
N GLY A 184 -0.90 -14.25 6.27
CA GLY A 184 -2.09 -14.90 5.71
C GLY A 184 -2.39 -16.31 6.24
N SER A 185 -1.58 -16.82 7.16
CA SER A 185 -1.78 -18.09 7.88
C SER A 185 -1.90 -17.91 9.39
N ALA A 186 -1.86 -16.67 9.88
CA ALA A 186 -1.81 -16.35 11.31
C ALA A 186 -3.19 -16.37 12.00
N ASN A 187 -4.27 -16.62 11.26
CA ASN A 187 -5.66 -16.66 11.74
C ASN A 187 -6.13 -15.36 12.45
N VAL A 188 -5.58 -14.20 12.05
CA VAL A 188 -6.00 -12.88 12.55
C VAL A 188 -6.62 -12.00 11.47
N LEU A 189 -6.54 -12.42 10.20
CA LEU A 189 -7.12 -11.76 9.04
C LEU A 189 -8.09 -12.73 8.37
N ASP A 190 -9.08 -12.17 7.67
CA ASP A 190 -10.14 -12.89 7.00
C ASP A 190 -9.97 -12.90 5.47
N SER A 191 -9.21 -11.95 4.91
CA SER A 191 -8.90 -11.87 3.48
C SER A 191 -7.68 -10.96 3.26
N ILE A 192 -6.90 -11.22 2.20
CA ILE A 192 -5.73 -10.40 1.85
C ILE A 192 -5.66 -10.01 0.37
N VAL A 193 -5.07 -8.85 0.12
CA VAL A 193 -4.67 -8.38 -1.22
C VAL A 193 -3.17 -8.07 -1.20
N ILE A 194 -2.42 -8.65 -2.12
CA ILE A 194 -0.96 -8.59 -2.17
C ILE A 194 -0.55 -7.85 -3.44
N CYS A 195 -0.04 -6.64 -3.29
CA CYS A 195 0.35 -5.77 -4.40
C CYS A 195 1.86 -5.73 -4.57
N HIS A 196 2.35 -6.15 -5.75
CA HIS A 196 3.76 -6.12 -6.19
C HIS A 196 4.75 -6.44 -5.04
N PRO A 197 4.65 -7.61 -4.39
CA PRO A 197 5.37 -7.88 -3.16
C PRO A 197 6.88 -7.99 -3.40
N GLY A 198 7.65 -7.89 -2.32
CA GLY A 198 9.02 -8.39 -2.33
C GLY A 198 9.09 -9.92 -2.39
N PRO A 199 10.30 -10.49 -2.39
CA PRO A 199 10.50 -11.94 -2.51
C PRO A 199 9.72 -12.77 -1.49
N LEU A 200 9.14 -13.87 -1.96
CA LEU A 200 8.43 -14.87 -1.16
C LEU A 200 8.89 -16.28 -1.59
N SER A 201 8.76 -17.25 -0.70
CA SER A 201 9.05 -18.66 -0.99
C SER A 201 7.77 -19.48 -1.17
N ASP A 202 7.85 -20.60 -1.90
CA ASP A 202 6.75 -21.55 -2.07
C ASP A 202 6.14 -22.01 -0.74
N ALA A 203 6.96 -22.15 0.31
CA ALA A 203 6.49 -22.49 1.65
C ALA A 203 5.58 -21.40 2.26
N GLN A 204 5.93 -20.12 2.03
CA GLN A 204 5.10 -19.00 2.48
C GLN A 204 3.78 -18.95 1.70
N ILE A 205 3.82 -19.20 0.39
CA ILE A 205 2.62 -19.26 -0.45
C ILE A 205 1.71 -20.42 -0.03
N ASN A 206 2.29 -21.60 0.20
CA ASN A 206 1.58 -22.79 0.67
C ASN A 206 0.96 -22.63 2.06
N ALA A 207 1.52 -21.76 2.90
CA ALA A 207 0.98 -21.50 4.23
C ALA A 207 -0.31 -20.67 4.21
N ILE A 208 -0.54 -19.82 3.19
CA ILE A 208 -1.73 -18.94 3.12
C ILE A 208 -2.99 -19.81 3.16
N ASN A 209 -3.86 -19.55 4.16
CA ASN A 209 -5.05 -20.34 4.45
C ASN A 209 -6.35 -19.49 4.47
N ILE A 210 -6.28 -18.27 3.92
CA ILE A 210 -7.41 -17.35 3.73
C ILE A 210 -7.47 -16.89 2.28
N PRO A 211 -8.61 -16.33 1.81
CA PRO A 211 -8.72 -15.76 0.48
C PRO A 211 -7.62 -14.74 0.17
N ALA A 212 -6.96 -14.86 -1.00
CA ALA A 212 -5.88 -13.99 -1.40
C ALA A 212 -5.96 -13.51 -2.88
N ALA A 213 -5.99 -12.20 -3.10
CA ALA A 213 -5.80 -11.61 -4.42
C ALA A 213 -4.38 -11.05 -4.60
N TRP A 214 -3.89 -11.08 -5.83
CA TRP A 214 -2.56 -10.63 -6.21
C TRP A 214 -2.65 -9.60 -7.33
N ALA A 215 -2.16 -8.40 -7.06
CA ALA A 215 -2.02 -7.31 -8.03
C ALA A 215 -0.56 -7.20 -8.43
N LEU A 216 -0.22 -7.80 -9.57
CA LEU A 216 1.15 -8.00 -10.03
C LEU A 216 1.55 -6.96 -11.07
N ALA A 217 2.83 -6.59 -11.05
CA ALA A 217 3.42 -5.77 -12.10
C ALA A 217 4.02 -6.65 -13.20
N GLU A 218 3.97 -6.17 -14.44
CA GLU A 218 4.54 -6.90 -15.58
C GLU A 218 6.06 -7.05 -15.45
N GLU A 219 6.76 -5.98 -15.08
CA GLU A 219 8.20 -6.01 -14.79
C GLU A 219 8.47 -5.66 -13.33
N ASP A 220 8.72 -6.68 -12.52
CA ASP A 220 8.92 -6.55 -11.10
C ASP A 220 10.33 -7.01 -10.67
N MET A 221 10.97 -6.21 -9.82
CA MET A 221 12.32 -6.47 -9.31
C MET A 221 12.35 -7.30 -8.02
N GLY A 222 11.19 -7.50 -7.38
CA GLY A 222 10.97 -8.29 -6.19
C GLY A 222 10.56 -9.73 -6.50
N ILE A 223 9.69 -9.95 -7.48
CA ILE A 223 9.26 -11.28 -7.95
C ILE A 223 9.22 -11.33 -9.48
N SER A 224 9.63 -12.44 -10.10
CA SER A 224 9.55 -12.58 -11.56
C SER A 224 8.19 -13.11 -12.01
N LEU A 225 7.85 -12.93 -13.29
CA LEU A 225 6.65 -13.55 -13.89
C LEU A 225 6.65 -15.08 -13.72
N GLU A 226 7.81 -15.73 -13.80
CA GLU A 226 7.94 -17.16 -13.54
C GLU A 226 7.55 -17.52 -12.10
N MET A 227 7.98 -16.73 -11.12
CA MET A 227 7.55 -16.90 -9.72
C MET A 227 6.05 -16.67 -9.56
N CYS A 228 5.47 -15.66 -10.21
CA CYS A 228 4.04 -15.41 -10.19
C CYS A 228 3.23 -16.60 -10.72
N ASN A 229 3.63 -17.13 -11.88
CA ASN A 229 2.99 -18.32 -12.48
C ASN A 229 3.12 -19.55 -11.56
N GLN A 230 4.29 -19.71 -10.92
CA GLN A 230 4.51 -20.77 -9.94
C GLN A 230 3.59 -20.60 -8.72
N PHE A 231 3.43 -19.39 -8.20
CA PHE A 231 2.57 -19.12 -7.06
C PHE A 231 1.10 -19.39 -7.39
N GLU A 232 0.64 -18.95 -8.56
CA GLU A 232 -0.72 -19.25 -9.03
C GLU A 232 -0.94 -20.77 -9.16
N ALA A 233 0.03 -21.50 -9.71
CA ALA A 233 -0.04 -22.96 -9.79
C ALA A 233 -0.12 -23.64 -8.41
N LEU A 234 0.54 -23.09 -7.38
CA LEU A 234 0.43 -23.59 -6.01
C LEU A 234 -0.95 -23.37 -5.38
N PHE A 235 -1.67 -22.31 -5.77
CA PHE A 235 -3.07 -22.09 -5.39
C PHE A 235 -4.00 -23.02 -6.18
N ALA A 236 -3.84 -23.09 -7.50
CA ALA A 236 -4.63 -23.94 -8.39
C ALA A 236 -4.54 -25.43 -7.99
N ALA A 237 -3.36 -25.89 -7.57
CA ALA A 237 -3.15 -27.26 -7.10
C ALA A 237 -3.98 -27.63 -5.85
N ARG A 238 -4.63 -26.67 -5.19
CA ARG A 238 -5.51 -26.88 -4.03
C ARG A 238 -6.97 -27.00 -4.40
N GLU A 239 -7.35 -26.74 -5.65
CA GLU A 239 -8.74 -26.83 -6.10
C GLU A 239 -9.32 -28.23 -5.82
N GLY A 240 -10.51 -28.26 -5.21
CA GLY A 240 -11.17 -29.50 -4.79
C GLY A 240 -10.57 -30.18 -3.54
N LYS A 241 -9.64 -29.55 -2.83
CA LYS A 241 -9.05 -30.07 -1.57
C LYS A 241 -9.52 -29.25 -0.37
N ASP A 242 -9.41 -29.84 0.82
CA ASP A 242 -9.82 -29.20 2.09
C ASP A 242 -9.07 -27.90 2.40
N ASN A 243 -7.88 -27.72 1.84
CA ASN A 243 -7.05 -26.53 1.98
C ASN A 243 -7.21 -25.53 0.81
N TYR A 244 -8.25 -25.68 -0.01
CA TYR A 244 -8.61 -24.68 -1.01
C TYR A 244 -8.97 -23.35 -0.34
N VAL A 245 -8.49 -22.26 -0.93
CA VAL A 245 -8.88 -20.89 -0.60
C VAL A 245 -9.15 -20.16 -1.89
N GLU A 246 -10.11 -19.24 -1.87
CA GLU A 246 -10.41 -18.41 -3.03
C GLU A 246 -9.18 -17.55 -3.38
N TYR A 247 -8.81 -17.48 -4.65
CA TYR A 247 -7.64 -16.71 -5.08
C TYR A 247 -7.87 -16.00 -6.41
N GLU A 248 -7.09 -14.95 -6.65
CA GLU A 248 -7.08 -14.21 -7.92
C GLU A 248 -5.66 -13.69 -8.19
N PHE A 249 -5.19 -13.83 -9.44
CA PHE A 249 -3.94 -13.25 -9.90
C PHE A 249 -4.23 -12.34 -11.09
N VAL A 250 -3.83 -11.07 -10.99
CA VAL A 250 -3.96 -10.10 -12.09
C VAL A 250 -2.61 -9.48 -12.36
N ASP A 251 -2.13 -9.65 -13.60
CA ASP A 251 -0.92 -9.02 -14.11
C ASP A 251 -1.28 -7.74 -14.89
N TYR A 252 -0.82 -6.60 -14.38
CA TYR A 252 -1.10 -5.29 -14.97
C TYR A 252 -0.02 -4.88 -15.95
N LYS A 253 -0.33 -4.95 -17.25
CA LYS A 253 0.59 -4.62 -18.34
C LYS A 253 1.03 -3.15 -18.34
N GLY A 254 2.27 -2.90 -18.74
CA GLY A 254 2.93 -1.60 -18.76
C GLY A 254 3.42 -1.13 -17.40
N THR A 255 3.22 -1.91 -16.34
CA THR A 255 3.55 -1.51 -14.97
C THR A 255 4.87 -2.09 -14.48
N ALA A 256 5.48 -1.39 -13.52
CA ALA A 256 6.67 -1.84 -12.82
C ALA A 256 6.44 -1.89 -11.31
N HIS A 257 7.41 -2.45 -10.58
CA HIS A 257 7.36 -2.54 -9.12
C HIS A 257 6.98 -1.21 -8.46
N GLY A 258 5.96 -1.24 -7.61
CA GLY A 258 5.44 -0.05 -6.94
C GLY A 258 4.26 0.64 -7.63
N PHE A 259 3.80 0.17 -8.80
CA PHE A 259 2.70 0.80 -9.54
C PHE A 259 1.42 0.98 -8.71
N ALA A 260 1.10 0.03 -7.83
CA ALA A 260 -0.12 0.07 -7.02
C ALA A 260 -0.02 1.01 -5.79
N ALA A 261 1.18 1.51 -5.46
CA ALA A 261 1.40 2.40 -4.32
C ALA A 261 1.95 3.78 -4.70
N ARG A 262 2.74 3.84 -5.78
CA ARG A 262 3.50 5.02 -6.23
C ARG A 262 3.46 5.15 -7.75
N PRO A 263 2.27 5.20 -8.36
CA PRO A 263 2.14 5.24 -9.81
C PRO A 263 2.69 6.54 -10.40
N ASN A 264 3.30 6.42 -11.58
CA ASN A 264 3.45 7.57 -12.46
C ASN A 264 2.18 7.82 -13.24
N LEU A 265 1.30 8.64 -12.67
CA LEU A 265 0.00 8.98 -13.25
C LEU A 265 0.08 9.72 -14.60
N SER A 266 1.27 10.20 -15.00
CA SER A 266 1.49 10.80 -16.32
C SER A 266 1.66 9.75 -17.43
N ILE A 267 1.84 8.47 -17.07
CA ILE A 267 1.97 7.35 -18.00
C ILE A 267 0.62 6.62 -18.06
N PRO A 268 -0.11 6.64 -19.18
CA PRO A 268 -1.47 6.11 -19.27
C PRO A 268 -1.61 4.66 -18.77
N ASN A 269 -0.74 3.75 -19.21
CA ASN A 269 -0.82 2.35 -18.82
C ASN A 269 -0.53 2.13 -17.32
N VAL A 270 0.35 2.95 -16.73
CA VAL A 270 0.67 2.86 -15.29
C VAL A 270 -0.48 3.41 -14.46
N LYS A 271 -1.09 4.51 -14.91
CA LYS A 271 -2.30 5.06 -14.32
C LYS A 271 -3.44 4.03 -14.36
N GLU A 272 -3.71 3.45 -15.52
CA GLU A 272 -4.76 2.44 -15.68
C GLU A 272 -4.50 1.21 -14.81
N GLY A 273 -3.25 0.72 -14.76
CA GLY A 273 -2.87 -0.39 -13.88
C GLY A 273 -3.10 -0.07 -12.40
N PHE A 274 -2.76 1.13 -11.94
CA PHE A 274 -3.03 1.58 -10.58
C PHE A 274 -4.53 1.65 -10.26
N GLU A 275 -5.31 2.30 -11.13
CA GLU A 275 -6.76 2.44 -10.95
C GLU A 275 -7.44 1.05 -10.88
N LYS A 276 -7.07 0.14 -11.80
CA LYS A 276 -7.61 -1.23 -11.79
C LYS A 276 -7.14 -2.06 -10.60
N ALA A 277 -5.93 -1.84 -10.07
CA ALA A 277 -5.48 -2.53 -8.84
C ALA A 277 -6.28 -2.06 -7.60
N ILE A 278 -6.69 -0.79 -7.56
CA ILE A 278 -7.62 -0.29 -6.53
C ILE A 278 -9.01 -0.92 -6.71
N GLU A 279 -9.53 -0.97 -7.94
CA GLU A 279 -10.81 -1.63 -8.24
C GLU A 279 -10.79 -3.11 -7.86
N GLN A 280 -9.71 -3.83 -8.19
CA GLN A 280 -9.51 -5.22 -7.79
C GLN A 280 -9.53 -5.36 -6.26
N THR A 281 -8.82 -4.49 -5.54
CA THR A 281 -8.77 -4.50 -4.07
C THR A 281 -10.17 -4.35 -3.48
N ILE A 282 -10.96 -3.40 -4.00
CA ILE A 282 -12.33 -3.14 -3.54
C ILE A 282 -13.22 -4.35 -3.83
N ALA A 283 -13.25 -4.81 -5.08
CA ALA A 283 -14.07 -5.95 -5.51
C ALA A 283 -13.73 -7.22 -4.73
N TRP A 284 -12.45 -7.44 -4.43
CA TRP A 284 -11.99 -8.57 -3.65
C TRP A 284 -12.53 -8.54 -2.21
N PHE A 285 -12.45 -7.40 -1.54
CA PHE A 285 -12.96 -7.28 -0.17
C PHE A 285 -14.48 -7.31 -0.11
N ASP A 286 -15.19 -6.75 -1.09
CA ASP A 286 -16.65 -6.89 -1.18
C ASP A 286 -17.08 -8.34 -1.38
N LYS A 287 -16.31 -9.13 -2.14
CA LYS A 287 -16.56 -10.56 -2.32
C LYS A 287 -16.26 -11.39 -1.07
N THR A 288 -15.13 -11.14 -0.41
CA THR A 288 -14.56 -12.07 0.59
C THR A 288 -14.85 -11.69 2.03
N ILE A 289 -15.05 -10.40 2.30
CA ILE A 289 -15.43 -9.87 3.61
C ILE A 289 -16.50 -8.79 3.42
N PRO A 290 -17.68 -9.14 2.88
CA PRO A 290 -18.73 -8.16 2.55
C PRO A 290 -19.10 -7.30 3.76
N GLY A 291 -19.30 -6.01 3.52
CA GLY A 291 -19.94 -5.10 4.48
C GLY A 291 -21.45 -5.34 4.53
N GLN A 292 -22.17 -4.57 5.35
CA GLN A 292 -23.63 -4.49 5.22
C GLN A 292 -23.99 -3.84 3.88
N ALA A 293 -25.00 -4.40 3.22
CA ALA A 293 -25.59 -3.86 1.99
C ALA A 293 -26.54 -2.69 2.28
#